data_AF-A0AAD7JFV1-F1
#
_entry.id   AF-A0AAD7JFV1-F1
#
_cell.length_a   1.000
_cell.length_b   1.000
_cell.length_c   1.000
_cell.angle_alpha   90.00
_cell.angle_beta   90.00
_cell.angle_gamma   90.00
#
_symmetry.space_group_name_H-M   'P 1'
#
loop_
_entity.id
_entity.type
_entity.pdbx_description
1 polymer ?
#
loop_
_entity_poly.entity_id
_entity_poly.type
_entity_poly.pdbx_seq_one_letter_code
_entity_poly.pdbx_strand_id
1 'polypeptide(L)'
;LIVTGDFFQLPPVTKGSMAVKFAFEAELWSETISRTFNLTKVFRQHDQGASFFKDVFTCLISRAEFVNMLNEMRFGCLTQKSVDRFRSLSRPIDYADGLGPTEL
;
A
#
# COMPACT_ATOMS: atom_id res chain seq x y z
N LEU A 1 12.13 -6.06 22.97
CA LEU A 1 11.86 -6.49 21.58
C LEU A 1 11.41 -5.27 20.78
N ILE A 2 11.87 -5.10 19.53
CA ILE A 2 11.36 -4.08 18.61
C ILE A 2 10.83 -4.82 17.38
N VAL A 3 9.54 -4.65 17.11
CA VAL A 3 8.87 -5.18 15.93
C VAL A 3 8.29 -4.02 15.13
N THR A 4 8.21 -4.20 13.82
CA THR A 4 7.58 -3.24 12.91
C THR A 4 6.80 -4.03 11.85
N GLY A 5 5.67 -3.48 11.41
CA GLY A 5 4.78 -4.14 10.47
C GLY A 5 3.46 -3.42 10.35
N ASP A 6 2.60 -3.94 9.48
CA ASP A 6 1.27 -3.43 9.22
C ASP A 6 0.32 -4.62 9.01
N PHE A 7 -0.55 -4.88 9.97
CA PHE A 7 -1.47 -6.02 9.93
C PHE A 7 -2.60 -5.87 8.89
N PHE A 8 -2.74 -4.70 8.27
CA PHE A 8 -3.65 -4.49 7.13
C PHE A 8 -3.06 -4.94 5.77
N GLN A 9 -1.81 -5.41 5.75
CA GLN A 9 -1.18 -5.91 4.54
C GLN A 9 -1.43 -7.42 4.39
N LEU A 10 -0.40 -8.20 4.10
CA LEU A 10 -0.54 -9.64 3.91
C LEU A 10 -0.62 -10.37 5.25
N PRO A 11 -1.60 -11.27 5.44
CA PRO A 11 -1.62 -12.16 6.59
C PRO A 11 -0.53 -13.24 6.47
N PRO A 12 -0.23 -13.96 7.57
CA PRO A 12 0.67 -15.11 7.52
C PRO A 12 0.17 -16.17 6.54
N VAL A 13 1.09 -16.76 5.77
CA VAL A 13 0.79 -17.89 4.87
C VAL A 13 0.87 -19.19 5.67
N THR A 14 -0.22 -19.96 5.72
CA THR A 14 -0.23 -21.30 6.31
C THR A 14 -0.17 -22.38 5.22
N LYS A 15 0.46 -23.52 5.54
CA LYS A 15 0.43 -24.72 4.69
C LYS A 15 -0.65 -25.66 5.21
N GLY A 16 -1.52 -26.17 4.34
CA GLY A 16 -2.59 -27.09 4.70
C GLY A 16 -3.76 -26.41 5.43
N SER A 17 -4.49 -27.17 6.25
CA SER A 17 -5.72 -26.73 6.93
C SER A 17 -5.49 -26.07 8.29
N MET A 18 -4.30 -25.52 8.55
CA MET A 18 -4.01 -24.84 9.81
C MET A 18 -4.70 -23.48 9.87
N ALA A 19 -5.31 -23.18 11.02
CA ALA A 19 -5.85 -21.86 11.31
C ALA A 19 -4.73 -20.81 11.28
N VAL A 20 -4.95 -19.74 10.53
CA VAL A 20 -4.06 -18.58 10.47
C VAL A 20 -4.16 -17.85 11.80
N LYS A 21 -3.02 -17.61 12.46
CA LYS A 21 -2.92 -16.73 13.63
C LYS A 21 -1.98 -15.58 13.33
N PHE A 22 -2.40 -14.36 13.64
CA PHE A 22 -1.55 -13.19 13.60
C PHE A 22 -0.59 -13.17 14.79
N ALA A 23 0.52 -12.45 14.64
CA ALA A 23 1.54 -12.34 15.69
C ALA A 23 0.97 -11.74 16.99
N PHE A 24 0.02 -10.81 16.90
CA PHE A 24 -0.61 -10.17 18.06
C PHE A 24 -1.54 -11.09 18.86
N GLU A 25 -1.86 -12.29 18.33
CA GLU A 25 -2.68 -13.29 19.02
C GLU A 25 -1.83 -14.26 19.86
N ALA A 26 -0.50 -14.09 19.90
CA ALA A 26 0.37 -14.89 20.75
C ALA A 26 0.15 -14.56 22.24
N GLU A 27 0.13 -15.59 23.09
CA GLU A 27 -0.12 -15.47 24.55
C GLU A 27 0.80 -14.45 25.22
N LEU A 28 2.08 -14.45 24.87
CA LEU A 28 3.10 -13.56 25.44
C LEU A 28 3.19 -12.19 24.74
N TRP A 29 2.33 -11.89 23.77
CA TRP A 29 2.43 -10.64 23.00
C TRP A 29 2.27 -9.40 23.89
N SER A 30 1.27 -9.41 24.78
CA SER A 30 0.99 -8.29 25.70
C SER A 30 2.11 -8.07 26.74
N GLU A 31 2.78 -9.15 27.16
CA GLU A 31 3.91 -9.08 28.09
C GLU A 31 5.19 -8.59 27.39
N THR A 32 5.37 -8.95 26.11
CA THR A 32 6.60 -8.68 25.36
C THR A 32 6.59 -7.30 24.67
N ILE A 33 5.42 -6.84 24.21
CA ILE A 33 5.25 -5.58 23.48
C ILE A 33 4.61 -4.53 24.39
N SER A 34 5.44 -3.84 25.18
CA SER A 34 4.96 -2.87 26.18
C SER A 34 4.53 -1.52 25.60
N ARG A 35 4.96 -1.17 24.37
CA ARG A 35 4.67 0.12 23.73
C ARG A 35 4.36 -0.08 22.25
N THR A 36 3.29 0.56 21.79
CA THR A 36 2.83 0.54 20.40
C THR A 36 2.74 1.98 19.89
N PHE A 37 3.32 2.22 18.72
CA PHE A 37 3.30 3.52 18.05
C PHE A 37 2.70 3.36 16.66
N ASN A 38 1.72 4.20 16.32
CA ASN A 38 1.14 4.25 14.99
C ASN A 38 1.74 5.43 14.19
N LEU A 39 2.38 5.14 13.06
CA LEU A 39 2.91 6.16 12.16
C LEU A 39 1.84 6.57 11.15
N THR A 40 1.49 7.86 11.13
CA THR A 40 0.38 8.37 10.31
C THR A 40 0.83 9.07 9.03
N LYS A 41 2.10 9.49 8.95
CA LYS A 41 2.62 10.24 7.80
C LYS A 41 3.12 9.31 6.70
N VAL A 42 2.54 9.45 5.52
CA VAL A 42 2.87 8.66 4.33
C VAL A 42 3.95 9.35 3.49
N PHE A 43 5.07 8.65 3.28
CA PHE A 43 6.24 9.14 2.54
C PHE A 43 6.49 8.45 1.19
N ARG A 44 6.06 7.19 0.99
CA ARG A 44 6.34 6.45 -0.26
C ARG A 44 5.72 7.12 -1.48
N GLN A 45 4.49 7.60 -1.34
CA GLN A 45 3.73 8.29 -2.39
C GLN A 45 4.09 9.79 -2.45
N HIS A 46 5.17 10.22 -1.81
CA HIS A 46 5.67 11.58 -1.95
C HIS A 46 6.25 11.74 -3.36
N ASP A 47 5.73 12.69 -4.15
CA ASP A 47 6.35 13.09 -5.39
C ASP A 47 7.79 13.55 -5.10
N GLN A 48 8.78 12.72 -5.43
CA GLN A 48 10.18 13.15 -5.59
C GLN A 48 10.58 13.27 -7.06
N GLY A 49 9.69 12.89 -7.98
CA GLY A 49 9.89 13.03 -9.41
C GLY A 49 9.32 14.33 -9.94
N ALA A 50 10.02 15.44 -9.74
CA ALA A 50 10.04 16.52 -10.72
C ALA A 50 10.85 16.03 -11.94
N SER A 51 10.35 14.99 -12.62
CA SER A 51 10.92 14.56 -13.89
C SER A 51 10.16 15.32 -14.96
N PHE A 52 10.90 16.18 -15.63
CA PHE A 52 10.58 17.19 -16.63
C PHE A 52 9.78 16.69 -17.86
N PHE A 53 9.32 15.44 -17.84
CA PHE A 53 8.52 14.75 -18.85
C PHE A 53 7.48 13.84 -18.18
N LYS A 54 6.63 14.38 -17.30
CA LYS A 54 5.38 13.69 -16.95
C LYS A 54 4.39 14.03 -18.06
N ASP A 55 4.00 13.03 -18.85
CA ASP A 55 2.85 13.14 -19.76
C ASP A 55 1.70 13.85 -19.05
N VAL A 56 1.02 14.75 -19.75
CA VAL A 56 -0.04 15.65 -19.23
C VAL A 56 -1.08 14.92 -18.37
N PHE A 57 -1.26 13.61 -18.56
CA PHE A 57 -2.19 12.77 -17.82
C PHE A 57 -1.71 12.35 -16.41
N THR A 58 -0.40 12.20 -16.18
CA THR A 58 0.18 11.80 -14.87
C THR A 58 0.07 12.92 -13.83
N CYS A 59 -0.32 14.13 -14.24
CA CYS A 59 -0.55 15.28 -13.38
C CYS A 59 -1.96 15.31 -12.73
N LEU A 60 -2.86 14.38 -13.10
CA LEU A 60 -4.27 14.41 -12.69
C LEU A 60 -4.61 13.65 -11.38
N ILE A 61 -3.65 13.01 -10.71
CA ILE A 61 -3.86 12.47 -9.36
C ILE A 61 -2.95 13.23 -8.43
N SER A 62 -3.51 14.06 -7.56
CA SER A 62 -2.70 14.72 -6.54
C SER A 62 -2.15 13.67 -5.58
N ARG A 63 -0.97 13.93 -5.00
CA ARG A 63 -0.40 13.10 -3.92
C ARG A 63 -1.42 12.77 -2.84
N ALA A 64 -2.18 13.77 -2.38
CA ALA A 64 -3.16 13.61 -1.32
C ALA A 64 -4.29 12.66 -1.76
N GLU A 65 -4.74 12.79 -3.00
CA GLU A 65 -5.74 11.89 -3.58
C GLU A 65 -5.21 10.45 -3.66
N PHE A 66 -3.98 10.23 -4.12
CA PHE A 66 -3.42 8.87 -4.18
C PHE A 66 -3.27 8.23 -2.80
N VAL A 67 -2.78 8.98 -1.82
CA VAL A 67 -2.67 8.51 -0.43
C VAL A 67 -4.04 8.16 0.13
N ASN A 68 -5.07 8.96 -0.15
CA ASN A 68 -6.44 8.68 0.30
C ASN A 68 -6.99 7.41 -0.34
N MET A 69 -6.82 7.23 -1.66
CA MET A 69 -7.26 6.01 -2.36
C MET A 69 -6.61 4.74 -1.78
N LEU A 70 -5.32 4.79 -1.43
CA LEU A 70 -4.62 3.67 -0.81
C LEU A 70 -5.07 3.41 0.63
N ASN A 71 -5.36 4.46 1.41
CA ASN A 71 -5.91 4.29 2.75
C ASN A 71 -7.33 3.72 2.73
N GLU A 72 -8.18 4.15 1.79
CA GLU A 72 -9.50 3.55 1.56
C GLU A 72 -9.38 2.05 1.27
N MET A 73 -8.45 1.67 0.40
CA MET A 73 -8.15 0.26 0.12
C MET A 73 -7.66 -0.49 1.36
N ARG A 74 -6.75 0.12 2.15
CA ARG A 74 -6.22 -0.45 3.40
C ARG A 74 -7.31 -0.80 4.40
N PHE A 75 -8.36 0.03 4.50
CA PHE A 75 -9.48 -0.19 5.41
C PHE A 75 -10.66 -0.96 4.78
N GLY A 76 -10.58 -1.31 3.49
CA GLY A 76 -11.66 -1.98 2.77
C GLY A 76 -12.87 -1.09 2.44
N CYS A 77 -12.72 0.23 2.52
CA CYS A 77 -13.78 1.22 2.32
C CYS A 77 -13.53 2.08 1.08
N LEU A 78 -13.50 1.46 -0.11
CA LEU A 78 -13.27 2.15 -1.37
C LEU A 78 -14.49 2.95 -1.83
N THR A 79 -14.32 4.25 -2.04
CA THR A 79 -15.35 5.08 -2.67
C THR A 79 -15.45 4.80 -4.17
N GLN A 80 -16.62 5.06 -4.77
CA GLN A 80 -16.81 4.92 -6.22
C GLN A 80 -15.80 5.77 -7.01
N LYS A 81 -15.49 6.98 -6.51
CA LYS A 81 -14.47 7.85 -7.08
C LYS A 81 -13.10 7.15 -7.14
N SER A 82 -12.67 6.52 -6.05
CA SER A 82 -11.40 5.78 -6.00
C SER A 82 -11.40 4.58 -6.94
N VAL A 83 -12.52 3.85 -7.02
CA VAL A 83 -12.67 2.71 -7.95
C VAL A 83 -12.51 3.17 -9.41
N ASP A 84 -13.21 4.23 -9.81
CA ASP A 84 -13.14 4.75 -11.18
C ASP A 84 -11.74 5.28 -11.50
N ARG A 85 -11.07 5.87 -10.50
CA ARG A 85 -9.70 6.33 -10.66
C ARG A 85 -8.71 5.18 -10.83
N PHE A 86 -8.80 4.13 -10.02
CA PHE A 86 -7.98 2.93 -10.20
C PHE A 86 -8.21 2.27 -11.57
N ARG A 87 -9.47 2.19 -12.03
CA ARG A 87 -9.80 1.69 -13.37
C ARG A 87 -9.10 2.49 -14.46
N SER A 88 -9.07 3.82 -14.35
CA SER A 88 -8.39 4.70 -15.32
C SER A 88 -6.88 4.46 -15.42
N LEU A 89 -6.27 3.78 -14.44
CA LEU A 89 -4.84 3.42 -14.46
C LEU A 89 -4.52 2.19 -15.30
N SER A 90 -5.53 1.42 -15.74
CA SER A 90 -5.38 0.17 -16.53
C SER A 90 -4.92 0.38 -17.98
N ARG A 91 -4.57 1.61 -18.36
CA ARG A 91 -4.03 1.95 -19.68
C ARG A 91 -2.67 1.27 -19.91
N PRO A 92 -2.29 0.99 -21.17
CA PRO A 92 -0.93 0.59 -21.51
C PRO A 92 0.08 1.67 -21.09
N ILE A 93 1.25 1.26 -20.61
CA ILE A 93 2.35 2.16 -20.31
C ILE A 93 3.43 1.91 -21.36
N ASP A 94 3.76 2.93 -22.14
CA ASP A 94 4.88 2.89 -23.06
C ASP A 94 6.16 3.31 -22.33
N TYR A 95 7.13 2.40 -22.27
CA TYR A 95 8.44 2.63 -21.67
C TYR A 95 9.41 3.08 -22.75
N ALA A 96 9.84 4.33 -22.72
CA ALA A 96 10.75 4.90 -23.73
C ALA A 96 12.12 4.20 -23.78
N ASP A 97 12.53 3.58 -22.68
CA ASP A 97 13.78 2.81 -22.55
C ASP A 97 13.61 1.30 -22.85
N GLY A 98 12.39 0.86 -23.17
CA GLY A 98 12.06 -0.55 -23.39
C GLY A 98 12.13 -1.44 -22.14
N LEU A 99 12.39 -0.85 -20.96
CA LEU A 99 12.51 -1.58 -19.71
C LEU A 99 11.18 -1.51 -18.94
N GLY A 100 10.27 -2.41 -19.30
CA GLY A 100 9.06 -2.63 -18.51
C GLY A 100 9.37 -3.26 -17.15
N PRO A 101 8.47 -3.11 -16.16
CA PRO A 101 8.57 -3.84 -14.91
C PRO A 101 8.54 -5.35 -15.19
N THR A 102 9.44 -6.10 -14.57
CA THR A 102 9.38 -7.56 -14.56
C THR A 102 8.16 -8.02 -13.77
N GLU A 103 7.34 -8.86 -14.38
CA GLU A 103 6.28 -9.60 -13.68
C GLU A 103 6.90 -10.50 -12.59
N LEU A 104 6.18 -10.68 -11.47
CA LEU A 104 6.55 -11.51 -10.33
C LEU A 104 5.88 -12.88 -10.41
#